data_AF-A0A9Q1HD80-F1
#
_entry.id   AF-A0A9Q1HD80-F1
#
_cell.length_a   1.000
_cell.length_b   1.000
_cell.length_c   1.000
_cell.angle_alpha   90.00
_cell.angle_beta   90.00
_cell.angle_gamma   90.00
#
_symmetry.space_group_name_H-M   'P 1'
#
loop_
_entity.id
_entity.type
_entity.pdbx_description
1 polymer ?
#
loop_
_entity_poly.entity_id
_entity_poly.type
_entity_poly.pdbx_seq_one_letter_code
_entity_poly.pdbx_strand_id
1 'polypeptide(L)'
;MTTQTRPDMTYDAHELSMSKHHPTAKQLVRANKAIRQAKRVQVDTLFPKLGSFGQIKMNVFCDASWGNLPDGVSSAQGHVIFLAGQKHKCCPLSLASNKIKRKVSSILAAEALSTYDALDEAI
;
A
#
# COMPACT_ATOMS: atom_id res chain seq x y z
N MET A 1 -7.77 -7.45 3.21
CA MET A 1 -7.33 -8.78 2.73
C MET A 1 -6.19 -8.70 1.71
N THR A 2 -6.12 -7.69 0.83
CA THR A 2 -4.99 -7.53 -0.11
C THR A 2 -3.69 -7.05 0.55
N THR A 3 -3.79 -6.22 1.59
CA THR A 3 -2.66 -5.60 2.29
C THR A 3 -1.68 -6.58 2.95
N GLN A 4 -2.14 -7.80 3.28
CA GLN A 4 -1.34 -8.80 4.01
C GLN A 4 -0.84 -9.95 3.14
N THR A 5 -1.64 -10.43 2.16
CA THR A 5 -1.29 -11.64 1.39
C THR A 5 -0.89 -11.37 -0.06
N ARG A 6 -1.30 -10.24 -0.63
CA ARG A 6 -1.07 -9.88 -2.04
C ARG A 6 -0.66 -8.41 -2.20
N PRO A 7 0.51 -8.02 -1.66
CA PRO A 7 1.01 -6.65 -1.75
C PRO A 7 1.19 -6.17 -3.21
N ASP A 8 1.46 -7.10 -4.14
CA ASP A 8 1.56 -6.84 -5.58
C ASP A 8 0.25 -6.30 -6.18
N MET A 9 -0.89 -6.60 -5.57
CA MET A 9 -2.22 -6.23 -6.06
C MET A 9 -2.84 -5.03 -5.32
N THR A 10 -2.17 -4.50 -4.31
CA THR A 10 -2.75 -3.48 -3.43
C THR A 10 -3.12 -2.21 -4.20
N TYR A 11 -2.29 -1.80 -5.16
CA TYR A 11 -2.58 -0.63 -6.01
C TYR A 11 -3.75 -0.89 -6.97
N ASP A 12 -3.81 -2.05 -7.62
CA ASP A 12 -4.94 -2.41 -8.51
C ASP A 12 -6.26 -2.41 -7.74
N ALA A 13 -6.25 -2.95 -6.50
CA ALA A 13 -7.41 -2.91 -5.62
C ALA A 13 -7.77 -1.47 -5.23
N HIS A 14 -6.78 -0.61 -4.97
CA HIS A 14 -6.99 0.80 -4.67
C HIS A 14 -7.62 1.53 -5.86
N GLU A 15 -7.05 1.44 -7.06
CA GLU A 15 -7.57 2.08 -8.28
C GLU A 15 -9.02 1.67 -8.55
N LEU A 16 -9.32 0.37 -8.49
CA LEU A 16 -10.68 -0.15 -8.69
C LEU A 16 -11.65 0.37 -7.63
N SER A 17 -11.21 0.52 -6.38
CA SER A 17 -12.04 1.04 -5.30
C SER A 17 -12.51 2.49 -5.52
N MET A 18 -11.72 3.28 -6.25
CA MET A 18 -12.02 4.66 -6.57
C MET A 18 -13.02 4.82 -7.72
N SER A 19 -13.13 3.80 -8.58
CA SER A 19 -13.99 3.82 -9.76
C SER A 19 -15.48 3.56 -9.48
N LYS A 20 -15.87 3.35 -8.21
CA LYS A 20 -17.22 2.94 -7.80
C LYS A 20 -18.33 3.92 -8.18
N HIS A 21 -18.02 5.22 -8.28
CA HIS A 21 -19.05 6.24 -8.54
C HIS A 21 -19.47 6.31 -10.01
N HIS A 22 -18.62 5.88 -10.96
CA HIS A 22 -18.91 5.90 -12.40
C HIS A 22 -18.30 4.66 -13.11
N PRO A 23 -18.87 3.46 -12.90
CA PRO A 23 -18.32 2.23 -13.47
C PRO A 23 -18.44 2.25 -15.00
N THR A 24 -17.31 2.32 -15.69
CA THR A 24 -17.23 2.22 -17.16
C THR A 24 -16.90 0.79 -17.58
N ALA A 25 -17.27 0.37 -18.80
CA ALA A 25 -16.89 -0.94 -19.35
C ALA A 25 -15.36 -1.21 -19.27
N LYS A 26 -14.54 -0.17 -19.45
CA LYS A 26 -13.08 -0.25 -19.26
C LYS A 26 -12.67 -0.68 -17.85
N GLN A 27 -13.36 -0.19 -16.81
CA GLN A 27 -13.09 -0.54 -15.42
C GLN A 27 -13.52 -1.98 -15.12
N LEU A 28 -14.61 -2.45 -15.72
CA LEU A 28 -15.03 -3.84 -15.61
C LEU A 28 -13.99 -4.80 -16.21
N VAL A 29 -13.43 -4.45 -17.37
CA VAL A 29 -12.33 -5.23 -17.99
C VAL A 29 -11.09 -5.26 -17.10
N ARG A 30 -10.71 -4.13 -16.48
CA ARG A 30 -9.60 -4.08 -15.51
C ARG A 30 -9.86 -4.90 -14.27
N ALA A 31 -11.06 -4.83 -13.69
CA ALA A 31 -11.46 -5.64 -12.55
C ALA A 31 -11.36 -7.14 -12.86
N ASN A 32 -11.85 -7.57 -14.02
CA ASN A 32 -11.72 -8.95 -14.49
C ASN A 32 -10.26 -9.37 -14.67
N LYS A 33 -9.40 -8.47 -15.17
CA LYS A 33 -7.96 -8.72 -15.30
C LYS A 33 -7.30 -8.89 -13.93
N ALA A 34 -7.58 -8.00 -12.97
CA ALA A 34 -7.06 -8.09 -11.61
C ALA A 34 -7.49 -9.40 -10.93
N ILE A 35 -8.77 -9.78 -11.01
CA ILE A 35 -9.26 -11.05 -10.45
C ILE A 35 -8.58 -12.25 -11.12
N ARG A 36 -8.40 -12.23 -12.44
CA ARG A 36 -7.67 -13.30 -13.15
C ARG A 36 -6.22 -13.40 -12.69
N GLN A 37 -5.54 -12.27 -12.49
CA GLN A 37 -4.18 -12.24 -11.97
C GLN A 37 -4.10 -12.74 -10.53
N ALA A 38 -5.07 -12.37 -9.68
CA ALA A 38 -5.18 -12.87 -8.31
C ALA A 38 -5.28 -14.40 -8.28
N LYS A 39 -6.12 -14.98 -9.15
CA LYS A 39 -6.36 -16.43 -9.21
C LYS A 39 -5.27 -17.22 -9.92
N ARG A 40 -4.60 -16.61 -10.91
CA ARG A 40 -3.62 -17.30 -11.76
C ARG A 40 -2.27 -17.47 -11.07
N VAL A 41 -1.85 -16.47 -10.29
CA VAL A 41 -0.54 -16.46 -9.65
C VAL A 41 -0.71 -16.78 -8.18
N GLN A 42 -0.26 -17.96 -7.78
CA GLN A 42 -0.08 -18.30 -6.38
C GLN A 42 1.20 -17.62 -5.90
N VAL A 43 1.08 -16.82 -4.85
CA VAL A 43 2.18 -16.09 -4.24
C VAL A 43 2.21 -16.47 -2.77
N ASP A 44 3.37 -16.85 -2.27
CA ASP A 44 3.58 -17.18 -0.87
C ASP A 44 4.29 -16.02 -0.17
N THR A 45 3.73 -15.57 0.95
CA THR A 45 4.39 -14.60 1.83
C THR A 45 5.29 -15.34 2.80
N LEU A 46 6.61 -15.20 2.62
CA LEU A 46 7.60 -15.90 3.43
C LEU A 46 8.09 -15.02 4.58
N PHE A 47 8.09 -15.57 5.79
CA PHE A 47 8.62 -14.95 7.01
C PHE A 47 9.96 -15.59 7.37
N PRO A 48 11.10 -15.05 6.92
CA PRO A 48 12.40 -15.62 7.24
C PRO A 48 12.72 -15.45 8.72
N LYS A 49 13.58 -16.33 9.27
CA LYS A 49 14.15 -16.10 10.60
C LYS A 49 15.06 -14.85 10.57
N LEU A 50 14.66 -13.83 11.31
CA LEU A 50 15.31 -12.50 11.35
C LEU A 50 16.45 -12.38 12.38
N GLY A 51 16.69 -13.43 13.17
CA GLY A 51 17.77 -13.48 14.15
C GLY A 51 17.28 -13.15 15.56
N SER A 52 18.18 -12.58 16.39
CA SER A 52 17.87 -12.20 17.77
C SER A 52 17.03 -10.92 17.84
N PHE A 53 16.02 -10.90 18.71
CA PHE A 53 15.11 -9.76 18.91
C PHE A 53 15.82 -8.43 19.14
N GLY A 54 16.97 -8.41 19.82
CA GLY A 54 17.73 -7.18 20.10
C GLY A 54 18.35 -6.51 18.87
N GLN A 55 18.32 -7.16 17.70
CA GLN A 55 18.85 -6.61 16.44
C GLN A 55 17.77 -6.45 15.37
N ILE A 56 16.51 -6.75 15.70
CA ILE A 56 15.39 -6.55 14.81
C ILE A 56 15.01 -5.07 14.84
N LYS A 57 14.83 -4.48 13.65
CA LYS A 57 14.39 -3.10 13.47
C LYS A 57 13.16 -3.09 12.60
N MET A 58 12.26 -2.14 12.84
CA MET A 58 11.15 -1.88 11.95
C MET A 58 11.55 -0.78 10.97
N ASN A 59 11.42 -1.07 9.68
CA ASN A 59 11.64 -0.10 8.61
C ASN A 59 10.29 0.26 8.02
N VAL A 60 9.93 1.55 8.11
CA VAL A 60 8.71 2.10 7.55
C VAL A 60 9.10 2.98 6.37
N PHE A 61 8.55 2.71 5.21
CA PHE A 61 8.66 3.56 4.03
C PHE A 61 7.28 4.07 3.68
N CYS A 62 7.14 5.37 3.47
CA CYS A 62 5.90 6.02 3.07
C CYS A 62 6.17 6.97 1.91
N ASP A 63 5.14 7.21 1.11
CA ASP A 63 5.15 8.14 -0.01
C ASP A 63 3.75 8.75 -0.17
N ALA A 64 3.68 9.99 -0.61
CA ALA A 64 2.42 10.68 -0.87
C ALA A 64 2.46 11.43 -2.20
N SER A 65 1.34 11.39 -2.92
CA SER A 65 1.17 12.11 -4.18
C SER A 65 0.01 13.08 -4.08
N TRP A 66 0.32 14.38 -4.17
CA TRP A 66 -0.65 15.46 -4.02
C TRP A 66 -1.48 15.68 -5.30
N GLY A 67 -2.81 15.66 -5.17
CA GLY A 67 -3.73 15.97 -6.28
C GLY A 67 -3.66 14.99 -7.47
N ASN A 68 -3.08 13.80 -7.29
CA ASN A 68 -2.84 12.86 -8.39
C ASN A 68 -4.07 12.02 -8.78
N LEU A 69 -5.13 12.09 -8.00
CA LEU A 69 -6.30 11.24 -8.18
C LEU A 69 -7.23 11.79 -9.27
N PRO A 70 -8.13 10.96 -9.84
CA PRO A 70 -8.95 11.36 -10.99
C PRO A 70 -9.88 12.55 -10.75
N ASP A 71 -10.11 12.93 -9.50
CA ASP A 71 -10.87 14.11 -9.10
C ASP A 71 -10.04 15.41 -9.10
N GLY A 72 -8.72 15.32 -9.37
CA GLY A 72 -7.79 16.45 -9.45
C GLY A 72 -7.56 17.19 -8.13
N VAL A 73 -8.14 16.71 -7.03
CA VAL A 73 -8.14 17.37 -5.72
C VAL A 73 -7.68 16.43 -4.62
N SER A 74 -7.91 15.14 -4.78
CA SER A 74 -7.54 14.17 -3.76
C SER A 74 -6.13 13.66 -3.96
N SER A 75 -5.49 13.40 -2.83
CA SER A 75 -4.13 12.88 -2.77
C SER A 75 -4.14 11.39 -2.47
N ALA A 76 -3.21 10.66 -3.06
CA ALA A 76 -2.94 9.28 -2.71
C ALA A 76 -1.79 9.22 -1.69
N GLN A 77 -1.82 8.20 -0.85
CA GLN A 77 -0.72 7.82 0.02
C GLN A 77 -0.48 6.33 -0.06
N GLY A 78 0.75 5.91 0.17
CA GLY A 78 1.09 4.52 0.30
C GLY A 78 2.23 4.33 1.28
N HIS A 79 2.26 3.18 1.91
CA HIS A 79 3.33 2.81 2.81
C HIS A 79 3.60 1.32 2.76
N VAL A 80 4.82 0.97 3.14
CA VAL A 80 5.26 -0.41 3.32
C VAL A 80 6.10 -0.51 4.58
N ILE A 81 5.75 -1.50 5.40
CA ILE A 81 6.38 -1.77 6.70
C ILE A 81 7.10 -3.10 6.60
N PHE A 82 8.39 -3.09 6.94
CA PHE A 82 9.22 -4.28 7.00
C PHE A 82 9.78 -4.51 8.39
N LEU A 83 9.81 -5.77 8.80
CA LEU A 83 10.66 -6.21 9.89
C LEU A 83 12.04 -6.57 9.31
N ALA A 84 13.08 -5.82 9.67
CA ALA A 84 14.45 -6.04 9.23
C ALA A 84 15.27 -6.69 10.34
N GLY A 85 16.01 -7.75 9.98
CA GLY A 85 16.86 -8.51 10.88
C GLY A 85 18.31 -8.57 10.42
N GLN A 86 19.06 -9.50 10.97
CA GLN A 86 20.45 -9.72 10.60
C GLN A 86 20.61 -10.13 9.13
N LYS A 87 21.78 -9.83 8.55
CA LYS A 87 22.19 -10.25 7.19
C LYS A 87 21.23 -9.77 6.09
N HIS A 88 20.72 -8.54 6.21
CA HIS A 88 19.79 -7.94 5.23
C HIS A 88 18.51 -8.73 5.00
N LYS A 89 18.13 -9.62 5.93
CA LYS A 89 16.84 -10.29 5.87
C LYS A 89 15.75 -9.32 6.26
N CYS A 90 14.74 -9.19 5.43
CA CYS A 90 13.54 -8.42 5.73
C CYS A 90 12.29 -9.28 5.55
N CYS A 91 11.24 -8.92 6.27
CA CYS A 91 9.93 -9.51 6.13
C CYS A 91 8.91 -8.39 5.96
N PRO A 92 8.13 -8.36 4.85
CA PRO A 92 7.03 -7.42 4.74
C PRO A 92 5.96 -7.77 5.78
N LEU A 93 5.48 -6.76 6.50
CA LEU A 93 4.40 -6.89 7.49
C LEU A 93 3.10 -6.31 6.96
N SER A 94 3.16 -5.10 6.41
CA SER A 94 2.02 -4.45 5.80
C SER A 94 2.44 -3.62 4.60
N LEU A 95 1.56 -3.56 3.61
CA LEU A 95 1.65 -2.66 2.48
C LEU A 95 0.25 -2.12 2.18
N ALA A 96 0.11 -0.81 2.12
CA ALA A 96 -1.15 -0.16 1.83
C ALA A 96 -1.01 0.90 0.75
N SER A 97 -2.09 1.10 -0.01
CA SER A 97 -2.25 2.21 -0.94
C SER A 97 -3.68 2.71 -0.79
N ASN A 98 -3.80 3.96 -0.32
CA ASN A 98 -5.06 4.54 0.12
C ASN A 98 -5.17 5.99 -0.33
N LYS A 99 -6.40 6.49 -0.38
CA LYS A 99 -6.68 7.92 -0.56
C LYS A 99 -6.51 8.62 0.79
N ILE A 100 -5.82 9.76 0.81
CA ILE A 100 -5.70 10.58 2.02
C ILE A 100 -7.11 11.05 2.42
N LYS A 101 -7.52 10.74 3.65
CA LYS A 101 -8.88 11.05 4.16
C LYS A 101 -9.13 12.55 4.32
N ARG A 102 -8.06 13.32 4.56
CA ARG A 102 -8.11 14.77 4.77
C ARG A 102 -7.62 15.50 3.52
N LYS A 103 -8.28 16.61 3.17
CA LYS A 103 -7.81 17.50 2.11
C LYS A 103 -6.53 18.19 2.59
N VAL A 104 -5.46 18.04 1.81
CA VAL A 104 -4.15 18.64 2.07
C VAL A 104 -3.89 19.81 1.14
N SER A 105 -3.27 20.85 1.67
CA SER A 105 -2.98 22.09 0.93
C SER A 105 -1.64 22.08 0.20
N SER A 106 -0.76 21.11 0.46
CA SER A 106 0.56 21.01 -0.15
C SER A 106 1.07 19.57 -0.18
N ILE A 107 2.13 19.32 -0.98
CA ILE A 107 2.85 18.04 -1.03
C ILE A 107 3.45 17.70 0.34
N LEU A 108 4.07 18.68 1.02
CA LEU A 108 4.65 18.46 2.35
C LEU A 108 3.58 18.02 3.37
N ALA A 109 2.38 18.61 3.31
CA ALA A 109 1.28 18.19 4.18
C ALA A 109 0.79 16.77 3.84
N ALA A 110 0.83 16.38 2.57
CA ALA A 110 0.52 15.02 2.14
C ALA A 110 1.54 14.01 2.68
N GLU A 111 2.83 14.31 2.56
CA GLU A 111 3.93 13.48 3.07
C GLU A 111 3.89 13.34 4.60
N ALA A 112 3.63 14.44 5.31
CA ALA A 112 3.52 14.42 6.76
C ALA A 112 2.34 13.54 7.24
N LEU A 113 1.19 13.62 6.56
CA LEU A 113 0.06 12.74 6.86
C LEU A 113 0.35 11.28 6.51
N SER A 114 0.99 11.00 5.38
CA SER A 114 1.40 9.65 5.00
C SER A 114 2.36 9.05 6.02
N THR A 115 3.31 9.85 6.50
CA THR A 115 4.23 9.45 7.58
C THR A 115 3.48 9.18 8.88
N TYR A 116 2.53 10.04 9.25
CA TYR A 116 1.72 9.86 10.45
C TYR A 116 0.90 8.56 10.40
N ASP A 117 0.17 8.33 9.31
CA ASP A 117 -0.65 7.12 9.12
C ASP A 117 0.23 5.86 9.08
N ALA A 118 1.41 5.92 8.44
CA ALA A 118 2.35 4.80 8.37
C ALA A 118 2.98 4.45 9.73
N LEU A 119 3.25 5.46 10.57
CA LEU A 119 3.74 5.25 11.93
C LEU A 119 2.64 4.69 12.86
N ASP A 120 1.40 5.13 12.68
CA ASP A 120 0.25 4.62 13.44
C ASP A 120 -0.02 3.13 13.13
N GLU A 121 0.22 2.68 11.89
CA GLU A 121 0.13 1.26 11.53
C GLU A 121 1.35 0.43 11.94
N ALA A 122 2.48 1.08 12.22
CA ALA A 122 3.72 0.43 12.61
C ALA A 122 3.79 0.06 14.10
N ILE A 123 3.00 0.71 14.96
CA ILE A 123 3.03 0.56 16.43
C ILE A 123 1.85 -0.30 16.90
#